data_AF-A0A133UDS7-F1
#
_entry.id   AF-A0A133UDS7-F1
#
_cell.length_a   1.000
_cell.length_b   1.000
_cell.length_c   1.000
_cell.angle_alpha   90.00
_cell.angle_beta   90.00
_cell.angle_gamma   90.00
#
_symmetry.space_group_name_H-M   'P 1'
#
loop_
_entity.id
_entity.type
_entity.pdbx_description
1 polymer ?
#
loop_
_entity_poly.entity_id
_entity_poly.type
_entity_poly.pdbx_seq_one_letter_code
_entity_poly.pdbx_strand_id
1 'polypeptide(L)'
;MTSGNKNSIENAKKLIEVLEIKNLSKAEKFEKCETLARMAPEEVLELIEDPSVKEGVSWLKETHKEGFPTLNDWRNAFARTIKLYFEEVGGVDKLKNWHELEAICDEITEEKMEKTDENLRDIIKCIKQIHECTPERRLELIEKINSETGG
;
A
#
# COMPACT_ATOMS: atom_id res chain seq x y z
N MET A 1 45.15 -2.68 -8.89
CA MET A 1 43.72 -2.66 -8.49
C MET A 1 42.75 -2.67 -9.68
N THR A 2 43.18 -2.98 -10.91
CA THR A 2 42.37 -2.89 -12.15
C THR A 2 41.76 -4.21 -12.63
N SER A 3 42.16 -5.35 -12.06
CA SER A 3 41.69 -6.69 -12.47
C SER A 3 40.32 -7.08 -11.87
N GLY A 4 40.04 -6.69 -10.63
CA GLY A 4 38.75 -6.96 -9.97
C GLY A 4 37.56 -6.23 -10.62
N ASN A 5 37.81 -5.02 -11.15
CA ASN A 5 36.76 -4.20 -11.75
C ASN A 5 36.37 -4.66 -13.17
N LYS A 6 37.35 -5.13 -13.98
CA LYS A 6 37.08 -5.72 -15.30
C LYS A 6 36.24 -6.99 -15.21
N ASN A 7 36.50 -7.83 -14.19
CA ASN A 7 35.74 -9.07 -13.98
C ASN A 7 34.29 -8.78 -13.58
N SER A 8 34.07 -7.76 -12.76
CA SER A 8 32.73 -7.36 -12.29
C SER A 8 31.86 -6.84 -13.44
N ILE A 9 32.42 -6.01 -14.33
CA ILE A 9 31.69 -5.49 -15.50
C ILE A 9 31.32 -6.61 -16.48
N GLU A 10 32.25 -7.53 -16.77
CA GLU A 10 31.97 -8.67 -17.66
C GLU A 10 30.90 -9.62 -17.08
N ASN A 11 30.92 -9.85 -15.76
CA ASN A 11 29.88 -10.62 -15.10
C ASN A 11 28.52 -9.91 -15.14
N ALA A 12 28.50 -8.59 -14.92
CA ALA A 12 27.28 -7.80 -15.00
C ALA A 12 26.67 -7.83 -16.42
N LYS A 13 27.49 -7.69 -17.47
CA LYS A 13 27.02 -7.80 -18.87
C LYS A 13 26.36 -9.14 -19.14
N LYS A 14 26.99 -10.24 -18.74
CA LYS A 14 26.43 -11.59 -18.90
C LYS A 14 25.09 -11.73 -18.19
N LEU A 15 24.98 -11.24 -16.95
CA LEU A 15 23.72 -11.29 -16.20
C LEU A 15 22.64 -10.41 -16.83
N ILE A 16 22.98 -9.22 -17.32
CA ILE A 16 22.05 -8.34 -18.05
C ILE A 16 21.51 -9.04 -19.30
N GLU A 17 22.36 -9.76 -20.03
CA GLU A 17 21.95 -10.55 -21.20
C GLU A 17 21.02 -11.69 -20.81
N VAL A 18 21.36 -12.49 -19.79
CA VAL A 18 20.54 -13.61 -19.29
C VAL A 18 19.17 -13.13 -18.79
N LEU A 19 19.14 -12.01 -18.07
CA LEU A 19 17.91 -11.41 -17.52
C LEU A 19 17.13 -10.58 -18.56
N GLU A 20 17.73 -10.38 -19.74
CA GLU A 20 17.21 -9.56 -20.84
C GLU A 20 16.84 -8.13 -20.41
N ILE A 21 17.66 -7.51 -19.55
CA ILE A 21 17.41 -6.15 -19.05
C ILE A 21 17.74 -5.14 -20.16
N LYS A 22 16.70 -4.67 -20.85
CA LYS A 22 16.81 -3.71 -21.95
C LYS A 22 16.42 -2.28 -21.56
N ASN A 23 15.74 -2.09 -20.43
CA ASN A 23 15.27 -0.79 -19.93
C ASN A 23 14.90 -0.86 -18.43
N LEU A 24 14.63 0.32 -17.86
CA LEU A 24 14.22 0.48 -16.46
C LEU A 24 12.96 -0.34 -16.11
N SER A 25 11.94 -0.33 -16.99
CA SER A 25 10.68 -1.05 -16.75
C SER A 25 10.88 -2.57 -16.56
N LYS A 26 11.84 -3.18 -17.26
CA LYS A 26 12.19 -4.59 -17.05
C LYS A 26 12.89 -4.81 -15.71
N ALA A 27 13.82 -3.93 -15.33
CA ALA A 27 14.49 -3.99 -14.03
C ALA A 27 13.49 -3.83 -12.87
N GLU A 28 12.55 -2.89 -12.97
CA GLU A 28 11.49 -2.66 -11.98
C GLU A 28 10.64 -3.91 -11.72
N LYS A 29 10.46 -4.80 -12.70
CA LYS A 29 9.71 -6.04 -12.48
C LYS A 29 10.42 -7.00 -11.53
N PHE A 30 11.76 -7.07 -11.59
CA PHE A 30 12.55 -7.86 -10.65
C PHE A 30 12.46 -7.25 -9.25
N GLU A 31 12.67 -5.93 -9.13
CA GLU A 31 12.56 -5.21 -7.85
C GLU A 31 11.18 -5.33 -7.21
N LYS A 32 10.10 -5.26 -8.01
CA LYS A 32 8.74 -5.47 -7.51
C LYS A 32 8.54 -6.89 -6.97
N CYS A 33 9.12 -7.89 -7.64
CA CYS A 33 9.07 -9.28 -7.18
C CYS A 33 9.79 -9.45 -5.83
N GLU A 34 11.02 -8.93 -5.75
CA GLU A 34 11.82 -8.99 -4.51
C GLU A 34 11.15 -8.23 -3.36
N THR A 35 10.64 -7.02 -3.64
CA THR A 35 9.94 -6.20 -2.66
C THR A 35 8.70 -6.89 -2.14
N LEU A 36 7.88 -7.48 -3.03
CA LEU A 36 6.68 -8.22 -2.63
C LEU A 36 7.03 -9.43 -1.74
N ALA A 37 8.04 -10.21 -2.14
CA ALA A 37 8.52 -11.35 -1.35
C ALA A 37 9.00 -10.93 0.04
N ARG A 38 9.62 -9.75 0.15
CA ARG A 38 10.11 -9.19 1.41
C ARG A 38 9.00 -8.62 2.29
N MET A 39 7.97 -8.04 1.70
CA MET A 39 6.81 -7.52 2.44
C MET A 39 5.87 -8.63 2.92
N ALA A 40 5.88 -9.78 2.25
CA ALA A 40 5.01 -10.90 2.57
C ALA A 40 5.31 -11.48 3.96
N PRO A 41 4.31 -11.54 4.86
CA PRO A 41 4.39 -12.34 6.08
C PRO A 41 4.78 -13.77 5.80
N GLU A 42 5.39 -14.42 6.79
CA GLU A 42 5.75 -15.84 6.68
C GLU A 42 4.51 -16.70 6.40
N GLU A 43 3.39 -16.34 6.99
CA GLU A 43 2.11 -17.01 6.82
C GLU A 43 1.58 -16.92 5.37
N VAL A 44 2.01 -15.93 4.57
CA VAL A 44 1.63 -15.85 3.15
C VAL A 44 2.33 -16.94 2.33
N LEU A 45 3.54 -17.38 2.73
CA LEU A 45 4.24 -18.46 2.03
C LEU A 45 3.51 -19.79 2.15
N GLU A 46 2.77 -19.99 3.24
CA GLU A 46 1.95 -21.18 3.45
C GLU A 46 0.81 -21.28 2.43
N LEU A 47 0.37 -20.13 1.89
CA LEU A 47 -0.72 -20.03 0.91
C LEU A 47 -0.26 -20.20 -0.54
N ILE A 48 1.05 -20.15 -0.81
CA ILE A 48 1.59 -20.34 -2.17
C ILE A 48 1.56 -21.83 -2.51
N GLU A 49 0.70 -22.20 -3.45
CA GLU A 49 0.54 -23.59 -3.91
C GLU A 49 1.67 -24.04 -4.85
N ASP A 50 2.20 -23.12 -5.66
CA ASP A 50 3.29 -23.43 -6.60
C ASP A 50 4.62 -23.63 -5.84
N PRO A 51 5.20 -24.85 -5.84
CA PRO A 51 6.43 -25.12 -5.11
C PRO A 51 7.62 -24.30 -5.58
N SER A 52 7.70 -23.97 -6.87
CA SER A 52 8.81 -23.20 -7.44
C SER A 52 8.76 -21.73 -7.00
N VAL A 53 7.56 -21.16 -6.93
CA VAL A 53 7.36 -19.80 -6.41
C VAL A 53 7.66 -19.76 -4.91
N LYS A 54 7.20 -20.78 -4.17
CA LYS A 54 7.45 -20.90 -2.72
C LYS A 54 8.94 -21.02 -2.41
N GLU A 55 9.69 -21.81 -3.17
CA GLU A 55 11.14 -21.92 -3.08
C GLU A 55 11.81 -20.56 -3.34
N GLY A 56 11.41 -19.87 -4.42
CA GLY A 56 11.97 -18.55 -4.77
C GLY A 56 11.75 -17.49 -3.68
N VAL A 57 10.55 -17.41 -3.11
CA VAL A 57 10.24 -16.48 -2.02
C VAL A 57 11.02 -16.83 -0.74
N SER A 58 11.15 -18.12 -0.42
CA SER A 58 11.92 -18.59 0.74
C SER A 58 13.41 -18.25 0.59
N TRP A 59 13.98 -18.49 -0.59
CA TRP A 59 15.37 -18.13 -0.90
C TRP A 59 15.62 -16.61 -0.78
N LEU A 60 14.71 -15.78 -1.29
CA LEU A 60 14.80 -14.32 -1.14
C LEU A 60 14.76 -13.93 0.34
N LYS A 61 13.89 -14.56 1.13
CA LYS A 61 13.81 -14.32 2.56
C LYS A 61 15.12 -14.65 3.29
N GLU A 62 15.68 -15.82 3.03
CA GLU A 62 16.96 -16.24 3.61
C GLU A 62 18.14 -15.37 3.17
N THR A 63 18.11 -14.82 1.96
CA THR A 63 19.19 -14.00 1.41
C THR A 63 19.24 -12.62 2.09
N HIS A 64 18.09 -12.03 2.38
CA HIS A 64 18.04 -10.69 2.98
C HIS A 64 18.04 -10.68 4.52
N LYS A 65 17.89 -11.83 5.18
CA LYS A 65 18.03 -12.17 6.63
C LYS A 65 17.37 -11.27 7.69
N GLU A 66 17.01 -10.02 7.38
CA GLU A 66 16.51 -9.02 8.32
C GLU A 66 15.27 -8.33 7.73
N GLY A 67 14.29 -8.05 8.60
CA GLY A 67 13.19 -7.13 8.31
C GLY A 67 11.94 -7.73 7.66
N PHE A 68 11.68 -9.04 7.76
CA PHE A 68 10.40 -9.59 7.33
C PHE A 68 9.34 -9.35 8.40
N PRO A 69 8.21 -8.73 8.03
CA PRO A 69 7.11 -8.58 8.97
C PRO A 69 6.46 -9.93 9.22
N THR A 70 6.06 -10.17 10.46
CA THR A 70 5.13 -11.25 10.82
C THR A 70 3.70 -10.80 10.56
N LEU A 71 2.74 -11.73 10.51
CA LEU A 71 1.32 -11.36 10.51
C LEU A 71 0.95 -10.48 11.73
N ASN A 72 1.63 -10.65 12.86
CA ASN A 72 1.42 -9.84 14.04
C ASN A 72 1.88 -8.38 13.83
N ASP A 73 2.97 -8.16 13.10
CA ASP A 73 3.46 -6.81 12.79
C ASP A 73 2.44 -6.04 11.95
N TRP A 74 1.88 -6.71 10.93
CA TRP A 74 0.78 -6.16 10.12
C TRP A 74 -0.47 -5.86 10.95
N ARG A 75 -0.89 -6.78 11.82
CA ARG A 75 -2.05 -6.57 12.70
C ARG A 75 -1.83 -5.38 13.63
N ASN A 76 -0.64 -5.26 14.20
CA ASN A 76 -0.29 -4.16 15.07
C ASN A 76 -0.23 -2.83 14.33
N ALA A 77 0.37 -2.79 13.13
CA ALA A 77 0.39 -1.61 12.27
C ALA A 77 -1.03 -1.17 11.92
N PHE A 78 -1.89 -2.10 11.51
CA PHE A 78 -3.30 -1.83 11.22
C PHE A 78 -4.03 -1.23 12.42
N ALA A 79 -3.88 -1.83 13.60
CA ALA A 79 -4.51 -1.37 14.84
C ALA A 79 -4.02 0.03 15.25
N ARG A 80 -2.70 0.29 15.15
CA ARG A 80 -2.12 1.61 15.42
C ARG A 80 -2.65 2.67 14.46
N THR A 81 -2.70 2.36 13.17
CA THR A 81 -3.21 3.27 12.13
C THR A 81 -4.68 3.60 12.35
N ILE A 82 -5.53 2.62 12.67
CA ILE A 82 -6.94 2.88 13.04
C ILE A 82 -6.99 3.84 14.23
N LYS A 83 -6.27 3.54 15.30
CA LYS A 83 -6.27 4.36 16.51
C LYS A 83 -5.86 5.80 16.19
N LEU A 84 -4.78 5.99 15.43
CA LEU A 84 -4.29 7.31 15.03
C LEU A 84 -5.38 8.10 14.29
N TYR A 85 -6.02 7.52 13.28
CA TYR A 85 -7.06 8.22 12.53
C TYR A 85 -8.30 8.54 13.38
N PHE A 86 -8.69 7.64 14.28
CA PHE A 86 -9.76 7.95 15.25
C PHE A 86 -9.38 9.12 16.16
N GLU A 87 -8.13 9.22 16.59
CA GLU A 87 -7.64 10.35 17.39
C GLU A 87 -7.58 11.66 16.58
N GLU A 88 -7.10 11.61 15.34
CA GLU A 88 -6.99 12.77 14.43
C GLU A 88 -8.35 13.41 14.13
N VAL A 89 -9.39 12.61 13.91
CA VAL A 89 -10.75 13.13 13.69
C VAL A 89 -11.43 13.58 14.99
N GLY A 90 -10.79 13.37 16.14
CA GLY A 90 -11.27 13.78 17.46
C GLY A 90 -12.25 12.79 18.11
N GLY A 91 -12.11 11.49 17.79
CA GLY A 91 -12.77 10.38 18.46
C GLY A 91 -14.02 9.85 17.74
N VAL A 92 -14.56 8.78 18.31
CA VAL A 92 -15.69 8.01 17.74
C VAL A 92 -16.96 8.85 17.56
N ASP A 93 -17.24 9.81 18.46
CA ASP A 93 -18.47 10.59 18.39
C ASP A 93 -18.46 11.56 17.20
N LYS A 94 -17.31 12.17 16.89
CA LYS A 94 -17.16 13.01 15.69
C LYS A 94 -17.29 12.19 14.41
N LEU A 95 -16.72 10.97 14.40
CA LEU A 95 -16.85 10.07 13.26
C LEU A 95 -18.31 9.64 13.02
N LYS A 96 -19.06 9.37 14.10
CA LYS A 96 -20.49 9.06 14.01
C LYS A 96 -21.29 10.25 13.46
N ASN A 97 -21.01 11.46 13.93
CA ASN A 97 -21.66 12.66 13.42
C ASN A 97 -21.31 12.91 11.94
N TRP A 98 -20.08 12.64 11.52
CA TRP A 98 -19.69 12.68 10.11
C TRP A 98 -20.51 11.69 9.29
N HIS A 99 -20.65 10.44 9.76
CA HIS A 99 -21.44 9.43 9.07
C HIS A 99 -22.94 9.81 8.97
N GLU A 100 -23.50 10.40 10.02
CA GLU A 100 -24.87 10.92 9.99
C GLU A 100 -25.00 12.09 8.99
N LEU A 101 -24.03 12.98 8.94
CA LEU A 101 -23.98 14.07 7.97
C LEU A 101 -23.91 13.56 6.52
N GLU A 102 -23.08 12.54 6.24
CA GLU A 102 -23.02 11.90 4.92
C GLU A 102 -24.41 11.40 4.49
N ALA A 103 -25.08 10.65 5.37
CA ALA A 103 -26.42 10.12 5.10
C ALA A 103 -27.45 11.22 4.83
N ILE A 104 -27.43 12.30 5.62
CA ILE A 104 -28.30 13.47 5.40
C ILE A 104 -28.00 14.12 4.05
N CYS A 105 -26.72 14.36 3.75
CA CYS A 105 -26.28 14.99 2.51
C CYS A 105 -26.77 14.20 1.29
N ASP A 106 -26.62 12.87 1.29
CA ASP A 106 -27.05 12.00 0.20
C ASP A 106 -28.54 12.12 -0.15
N GLU A 107 -29.40 12.35 0.85
CA GLU A 107 -30.84 12.57 0.67
C GLU A 107 -31.22 13.96 0.11
N ILE A 108 -30.29 14.91 0.11
CA ILE A 108 -30.54 16.26 -0.43
C ILE A 108 -30.58 16.20 -1.95
N THR A 109 -31.76 16.41 -2.53
CA THR A 109 -31.97 16.47 -3.98
C THR A 109 -31.41 17.76 -4.58
N GLU A 110 -31.13 17.77 -5.89
CA GLU A 110 -30.71 18.99 -6.60
C GLU A 110 -31.70 20.15 -6.42
N GLU A 111 -33.00 19.89 -6.40
CA GLU A 111 -34.01 20.93 -6.15
C GLU A 111 -33.90 21.56 -4.74
N LYS A 112 -33.51 20.77 -3.73
CA LYS A 112 -33.22 21.28 -2.38
C LYS A 112 -31.89 22.03 -2.35
N MET A 113 -30.90 21.58 -3.12
CA MET A 113 -29.61 22.26 -3.27
C MET A 113 -29.78 23.67 -3.85
N GLU A 114 -30.63 23.84 -4.86
CA GLU A 114 -30.91 25.14 -5.49
C GLU A 114 -31.45 26.19 -4.52
N LYS A 115 -32.16 25.76 -3.47
CA LYS A 115 -32.75 26.60 -2.42
C LYS A 115 -31.82 26.83 -1.22
N THR A 116 -30.62 26.23 -1.23
CA THR A 116 -29.61 26.33 -0.17
C THR A 116 -28.61 27.44 -0.51
N ASP A 117 -28.04 28.11 0.51
CA ASP A 117 -26.98 29.10 0.30
C ASP A 117 -25.74 28.48 -0.38
N GLU A 118 -25.00 29.30 -1.12
CA GLU A 118 -23.89 28.84 -1.97
C GLU A 118 -22.80 28.09 -1.18
N ASN A 119 -22.42 28.62 -0.01
CA ASN A 119 -21.36 28.04 0.80
C ASN A 119 -21.77 26.65 1.34
N LEU A 120 -22.98 26.52 1.90
CA LEU A 120 -23.48 25.23 2.37
C LEU A 120 -23.67 24.24 1.22
N ARG A 121 -24.13 24.70 0.06
CA ARG A 121 -24.25 23.88 -1.16
C ARG A 121 -22.90 23.30 -1.59
N ASP A 122 -21.84 24.10 -1.58
CA ASP A 122 -20.50 23.63 -1.95
C ASP A 122 -19.95 22.61 -0.96
N ILE A 123 -20.21 22.81 0.34
CA ILE A 123 -19.86 21.84 1.38
C ILE A 123 -20.60 20.51 1.16
N ILE A 124 -21.91 20.53 0.91
CA ILE A 124 -22.70 19.31 0.66
C ILE A 124 -22.17 18.57 -0.58
N LYS A 125 -21.86 19.29 -1.67
CA LYS A 125 -21.29 18.68 -2.88
C LYS A 125 -19.95 18.01 -2.59
N CYS A 126 -19.09 18.67 -1.81
CA CYS A 126 -17.80 18.13 -1.41
C CYS A 126 -17.97 16.83 -0.60
N ILE A 127 -18.89 16.82 0.39
CA ILE A 127 -19.18 15.63 1.21
C ILE A 127 -19.65 14.47 0.33
N LYS A 128 -20.62 14.70 -0.56
CA LYS A 128 -21.12 13.68 -1.50
C LYS A 128 -20.01 13.09 -2.37
N GLN A 129 -19.14 13.95 -2.91
CA GLN A 129 -18.01 13.52 -3.73
C GLN A 129 -16.98 12.70 -2.93
N ILE A 130 -16.77 13.03 -1.66
CA ILE A 130 -15.85 12.29 -0.78
C ILE A 130 -16.42 10.93 -0.40
N HIS A 131 -17.73 10.78 -0.21
CA HIS A 131 -18.32 9.52 0.20
C HIS A 131 -18.13 8.38 -0.83
N GLU A 132 -17.93 8.72 -2.10
CA GLU A 132 -17.54 7.77 -3.14
C GLU A 132 -16.11 7.26 -2.90
N CYS A 133 -15.96 6.20 -2.11
CA CYS A 133 -14.67 5.60 -1.74
C CYS A 133 -13.84 5.23 -2.99
N THR A 134 -12.74 5.95 -3.22
CA THR A 134 -11.88 5.70 -4.37
C THR A 134 -10.80 4.64 -4.08
N PRO A 135 -10.43 3.79 -5.07
CA PRO A 135 -9.31 2.86 -4.93
C PRO A 135 -8.00 3.51 -4.50
N GLU A 136 -7.76 4.77 -4.91
CA GLU A 136 -6.56 5.55 -4.59
C GLU A 136 -6.43 5.79 -3.08
N ARG A 137 -7.53 6.14 -2.39
CA ARG A 137 -7.51 6.33 -0.93
C ARG A 137 -7.21 5.04 -0.18
N ARG A 138 -7.66 3.89 -0.70
CA ARG A 138 -7.33 2.58 -0.11
C ARG A 138 -5.86 2.28 -0.27
N LEU A 139 -5.28 2.59 -1.43
CA LEU A 139 -3.86 2.40 -1.68
C LEU A 139 -3.01 3.27 -0.73
N GLU A 140 -3.34 4.54 -0.56
CA GLU A 140 -2.64 5.45 0.36
C GLU A 140 -2.64 4.91 1.81
N LEU A 141 -3.79 4.39 2.28
CA LEU A 141 -3.88 3.78 3.60
C LEU A 141 -3.05 2.50 3.72
N ILE A 142 -3.02 1.66 2.69
CA ILE A 142 -2.17 0.46 2.64
C ILE A 142 -0.69 0.87 2.69
N GLU A 143 -0.27 1.86 1.90
CA GLU A 143 1.11 2.37 1.92
C GLU A 143 1.52 2.87 3.31
N LYS A 144 0.62 3.58 4.00
CA LYS A 144 0.84 4.00 5.38
C LYS A 144 1.00 2.81 6.32
N ILE A 145 0.13 1.80 6.24
CA ILE A 145 0.23 0.59 7.07
C ILE A 145 1.56 -0.14 6.80
N ASN A 146 1.97 -0.26 5.53
CA ASN A 146 3.21 -0.90 5.14
C ASN A 146 4.43 -0.21 5.76
N SER A 147 4.45 1.13 5.76
CA SER A 147 5.53 1.91 6.38
C SER A 147 5.68 1.67 7.88
N GLU A 148 4.60 1.27 8.56
CA GLU A 148 4.57 0.98 9.99
C GLU A 148 4.89 -0.49 10.32
N THR A 149 5.02 -1.33 9.29
CA THR A 149 5.18 -2.79 9.41
C THR A 149 6.64 -3.24 9.23
N GLY A 150 7.50 -2.43 8.59
CA GLY A 150 8.90 -2.75 8.30
C GLY A 150 9.93 -1.76 8.88
N GLY A 151 9.65 -1.20 10.08
CA GLY A 151 10.58 -0.33 10.82
C GLY A 151 11.74 -1.10 11.45
#